data_AF-A0A023FUK7-F1
#
_entry.id   AF-A0A023FUK7-F1
#
_cell.length_a   1.000
_cell.length_b   1.000
_cell.length_c   1.000
_cell.angle_alpha   90.00
_cell.angle_beta   90.00
_cell.angle_gamma   90.00
#
_symmetry.space_group_name_H-M   'P 1'
#
loop_
_entity.id
_entity.type
_entity.pdbx_description
1 polymer ?
#
loop_
_entity_poly.entity_id
_entity_poly.type
_entity_poly.pdbx_seq_one_letter_code
_entity_poly.pdbx_strand_id
1 'polypeptide(L)'
;MRPHSGQKHVRRSQFLRVCLFFLLRATESAKVSEGQTLVFPTLLESRSSNGVRVVQITKDLTLKLEKSSVVGKEFLLRTYQEGFMQHTYLDGEALEEDLYHDVEALASVMLSEGNGFKVEGILGLTLRIKPLDGQERTTEGHVPHVLYEYKDDDSIDDVKGLNTVEPRARVSELHYYQQAETVPEIIYPELLVLVDSTLRSQFSADAKVLKYFIISMNAVNLRYMTVSEPGVRLILSALEILTRDQEPFLDRVDGDKVEGYSTIELLRVHVFRNKSRYANYDVVYLATGLDMGWKAPEG
;
A
#
# COMPACT_ATOMS: atom_id res chain seq x y z
N MET A 1 13.62 -15.84 -95.30
CA MET A 1 13.70 -14.39 -95.01
C MET A 1 12.62 -14.04 -94.00
N ARG A 2 12.97 -13.54 -92.81
CA ARG A 2 12.00 -12.84 -91.93
C ARG A 2 11.62 -11.50 -92.56
N PRO A 3 10.42 -11.00 -92.26
CA PRO A 3 10.39 -9.74 -91.52
C PRO A 3 9.37 -9.68 -90.38
N HIS A 4 9.49 -8.57 -89.65
CA HIS A 4 8.95 -8.20 -88.35
C HIS A 4 7.49 -7.69 -88.34
N SER A 5 7.01 -7.55 -87.09
CA SER A 5 5.86 -6.75 -86.61
C SER A 5 4.51 -7.45 -86.73
N GLY A 6 3.59 -7.41 -85.75
CA GLY A 6 3.50 -6.77 -84.45
C GLY A 6 2.13 -7.13 -83.85
N GLN A 7 1.78 -6.53 -82.71
CA GLN A 7 0.48 -6.62 -82.00
C GLN A 7 0.24 -7.94 -81.23
N LYS A 8 -0.28 -7.95 -79.99
CA LYS A 8 -1.11 -6.99 -79.27
C LYS A 8 -0.91 -7.14 -77.74
N HIS A 9 -0.90 -5.99 -77.07
CA HIS A 9 -1.17 -5.83 -75.65
C HIS A 9 -2.44 -6.58 -75.21
N VAL A 10 -2.36 -7.36 -74.15
CA VAL A 10 -3.52 -7.73 -73.32
C VAL A 10 -3.32 -7.11 -71.94
N ARG A 11 -4.09 -6.06 -71.67
CA ARG A 11 -4.24 -5.43 -70.35
C ARG A 11 -4.83 -6.47 -69.39
N ARG A 12 -4.10 -6.82 -68.33
CA ARG A 12 -4.69 -7.49 -67.16
C ARG A 12 -5.47 -6.46 -66.36
N SER A 13 -6.78 -6.66 -66.27
CA SER A 13 -7.75 -5.82 -65.57
C SER A 13 -8.42 -6.64 -64.47
N GLN A 14 -8.35 -6.13 -63.24
CA GLN A 14 -9.23 -6.37 -62.08
C GLN A 14 -9.18 -7.80 -61.49
N PHE A 15 -9.13 -8.04 -60.18
CA PHE A 15 -9.84 -7.41 -59.08
C PHE A 15 -8.96 -7.32 -57.82
N LEU A 16 -8.76 -6.10 -57.31
CA LEU A 16 -8.27 -5.88 -55.95
C LEU A 16 -9.47 -6.03 -55.00
N ARG A 17 -9.63 -7.20 -54.39
CA ARG A 17 -10.57 -7.39 -53.27
C ARG A 17 -9.98 -6.70 -52.04
N VAL A 18 -10.28 -5.42 -51.86
CA VAL A 18 -10.09 -4.72 -50.59
C VAL A 18 -11.22 -5.19 -49.67
N CYS A 19 -10.98 -6.24 -48.91
CA CYS A 19 -11.81 -6.57 -47.76
C CYS A 19 -11.56 -5.51 -46.68
N LEU A 20 -12.37 -4.46 -46.69
CA LEU A 20 -12.44 -3.47 -45.62
C LEU A 20 -13.08 -4.15 -44.40
N PHE A 21 -12.25 -4.85 -43.61
CA PHE A 21 -12.64 -5.27 -42.26
C PHE A 21 -12.75 -4.00 -41.42
N PHE A 22 -13.97 -3.46 -41.29
CA PHE A 22 -14.33 -2.64 -40.14
C PHE A 22 -14.19 -3.53 -38.91
N LEU A 23 -12.98 -3.61 -38.36
CA LEU A 23 -12.77 -4.03 -36.99
C LEU A 23 -13.38 -2.93 -36.12
N LEU A 24 -14.69 -3.04 -35.87
CA LEU A 24 -15.27 -2.55 -34.63
C LEU A 24 -14.51 -3.26 -33.51
N ARG A 25 -13.41 -2.66 -33.06
CA ARG A 25 -12.86 -2.98 -31.76
C ARG A 25 -13.95 -2.58 -30.78
N ALA A 26 -14.67 -3.58 -30.28
CA ALA A 26 -15.42 -3.43 -29.06
C ALA A 26 -14.41 -2.85 -28.05
N THR A 27 -14.64 -1.62 -27.63
CA THR A 27 -13.97 -1.08 -26.48
C THR A 27 -14.34 -2.01 -25.34
N GLU A 28 -13.36 -2.76 -24.84
CA GLU A 28 -13.51 -3.47 -23.57
C GLU A 28 -13.69 -2.40 -22.50
N SER A 29 -14.94 -1.97 -22.31
CA SER A 29 -15.34 -1.22 -21.15
C SER A 29 -15.16 -2.20 -19.99
N ALA A 30 -14.06 -2.04 -19.26
CA ALA A 30 -13.81 -2.83 -18.07
C ALA A 30 -15.03 -2.66 -17.16
N LYS A 31 -15.73 -3.77 -16.91
CA LYS A 31 -16.83 -3.81 -15.95
C LYS A 31 -16.26 -3.41 -14.60
N VAL A 32 -16.65 -2.23 -14.13
CA VAL A 32 -16.44 -1.84 -12.74
C VAL A 32 -17.18 -2.87 -11.88
N SER A 33 -16.47 -3.51 -10.95
CA SER A 33 -17.05 -4.53 -10.08
C SER A 33 -18.13 -3.92 -9.17
N GLU A 34 -19.05 -4.76 -8.69
CA GLU A 34 -20.05 -4.35 -7.70
C GLU A 34 -19.35 -3.73 -6.46
N GLY A 35 -19.78 -2.54 -6.04
CA GLY A 35 -19.18 -1.78 -4.94
C GLY A 35 -18.00 -0.86 -5.33
N GLN A 36 -17.64 -0.78 -6.61
CA GLN A 36 -16.61 0.13 -7.11
C GLN A 36 -17.23 1.31 -7.89
N THR A 37 -16.64 2.50 -7.80
CA THR A 37 -17.09 3.69 -8.54
C THR A 37 -15.95 4.26 -9.38
N LEU A 38 -16.18 4.44 -10.68
CA LEU A 38 -15.24 5.10 -11.59
C LEU A 38 -15.27 6.61 -11.39
N VAL A 39 -14.11 7.22 -11.19
CA VAL A 39 -13.96 8.67 -10.98
C VAL A 39 -12.76 9.22 -11.75
N PHE A 40 -12.73 10.55 -11.92
CA PHE A 40 -11.66 11.28 -12.60
C PHE A 40 -11.23 12.45 -11.71
N PRO A 41 -10.31 12.22 -10.76
CA PRO A 41 -9.83 13.24 -9.86
C PRO A 41 -9.21 14.42 -10.61
N THR A 42 -9.44 15.63 -10.13
CA THR A 42 -8.89 16.85 -10.70
C THR A 42 -8.20 17.68 -9.64
N LEU A 43 -7.03 18.23 -10.00
CA LEU A 43 -6.32 19.20 -9.17
C LEU A 43 -6.92 20.58 -9.45
N LEU A 44 -7.64 21.14 -8.48
CA LEU A 44 -8.27 22.46 -8.61
C LEU A 44 -7.25 23.58 -8.32
N GLU A 45 -6.43 23.39 -7.28
CA GLU A 45 -5.39 24.33 -6.88
C GLU A 45 -4.06 23.60 -6.67
N SER A 46 -3.08 23.93 -7.51
CA SER A 46 -1.76 23.27 -7.50
C SER A 46 -0.80 23.89 -6.47
N ARG A 47 -0.95 25.18 -6.14
CA ARG A 47 -0.13 25.92 -5.18
C ARG A 47 -0.90 27.12 -4.60
N SER A 48 -1.50 26.95 -3.43
CA SER A 48 -1.90 28.08 -2.61
C SER A 48 -0.66 28.70 -1.90
N SER A 49 -0.78 29.93 -1.40
CA SER A 49 0.31 30.62 -0.68
C SER A 49 0.78 29.90 0.60
N ASN A 50 -0.04 28.98 1.13
CA ASN A 50 0.24 28.14 2.28
C ASN A 50 0.67 26.69 1.92
N GLY A 51 0.85 26.36 0.64
CA GLY A 51 1.30 25.03 0.21
C GLY A 51 0.22 23.93 0.24
N VAL A 52 -1.04 24.32 0.47
CA VAL A 52 -2.21 23.43 0.42
C VAL A 52 -2.57 23.12 -1.03
N ARG A 53 -2.97 21.88 -1.29
CA ARG A 53 -3.50 21.46 -2.60
C ARG A 53 -4.97 21.11 -2.47
N VAL A 54 -5.78 21.54 -3.43
CA VAL A 54 -7.21 21.21 -3.44
C VAL A 54 -7.48 20.20 -4.55
N VAL A 55 -7.93 19.01 -4.17
CA VAL A 55 -8.18 17.91 -5.11
C VAL A 55 -9.64 17.50 -5.03
N GLN A 56 -10.34 17.60 -6.15
CA GLN A 56 -11.71 17.10 -6.26
C GLN A 56 -11.67 15.63 -6.69
N ILE A 57 -12.22 14.74 -5.87
CA ILE A 57 -12.33 13.31 -6.18
C ILE A 57 -13.67 13.01 -6.86
N THR A 58 -14.76 13.53 -6.28
CA THR A 58 -16.11 13.50 -6.83
C THR A 58 -16.76 14.88 -6.67
N LYS A 59 -17.99 15.04 -7.14
CA LYS A 59 -18.75 16.30 -6.93
C LYS A 59 -18.95 16.60 -5.44
N ASP A 60 -19.02 15.57 -4.61
CA ASP A 60 -19.35 15.67 -3.18
C ASP A 60 -18.12 15.44 -2.28
N LEU A 61 -16.99 15.01 -2.83
CA LEU A 61 -15.75 14.76 -2.11
C LEU A 61 -14.60 15.60 -2.69
N THR A 62 -14.19 16.61 -1.93
CA THR A 62 -13.02 17.46 -2.22
C THR A 62 -12.09 17.43 -1.01
N LEU A 63 -10.81 17.18 -1.25
CA LEU A 63 -9.77 17.12 -0.23
C LEU A 63 -8.97 18.41 -0.20
N LYS A 64 -8.66 18.88 1.01
CA LYS A 64 -7.70 19.95 1.30
C LYS A 64 -6.43 19.32 1.84
N LEU A 65 -5.44 19.22 0.97
CA LEU A 65 -4.26 18.40 1.18
C LEU A 65 -3.08 19.23 1.70
N GLU A 66 -2.57 18.82 2.85
CA GLU A 66 -1.33 19.31 3.47
C GLU A 66 -0.21 18.28 3.34
N LYS A 67 1.05 18.74 3.34
CA LYS A 67 2.20 17.84 3.32
C LYS A 67 2.22 16.97 4.57
N SER A 68 2.53 15.69 4.39
CA SER A 68 2.66 14.74 5.49
C SER A 68 4.11 14.43 5.78
N SER A 69 4.38 13.96 7.00
CA SER A 69 5.65 13.34 7.33
C SER A 69 5.41 12.15 8.25
N VAL A 70 5.94 10.99 7.86
CA VAL A 70 5.80 9.72 8.59
C VAL A 70 7.05 8.86 8.46
N VAL A 71 7.90 9.10 7.47
CA VAL A 71 9.07 8.28 7.19
C VAL A 71 10.28 8.84 7.93
N GLY A 72 11.08 7.97 8.55
CA GLY A 72 12.36 8.37 9.13
C GLY A 72 13.31 8.93 8.06
N LYS A 73 14.11 9.94 8.39
CA LYS A 73 15.03 10.62 7.44
C LYS A 73 15.93 9.65 6.67
N GLU A 74 16.49 8.68 7.39
CA GLU A 74 17.20 7.56 6.78
C GLU A 74 16.30 6.31 6.89
N PHE A 75 15.77 5.88 5.76
CA PHE A 75 14.85 4.75 5.71
C PHE A 75 15.58 3.48 5.27
N LEU A 76 15.50 2.42 6.07
CA LEU A 76 16.13 1.13 5.70
C LEU A 76 15.12 0.19 5.04
N LEU A 77 15.38 -0.15 3.77
CA LEU A 77 14.71 -1.23 3.07
C LEU A 77 15.59 -2.49 3.08
N ARG A 78 15.07 -3.58 3.63
CA ARG A 78 15.69 -4.92 3.58
C ARG A 78 14.91 -5.82 2.63
N THR A 79 15.63 -6.41 1.69
CA THR A 79 15.10 -7.41 0.75
C THR A 79 16.06 -8.60 0.66
N TYR A 80 15.70 -9.64 -0.08
CA TYR A 80 16.55 -10.82 -0.20
C TYR A 80 16.75 -11.19 -1.67
N GLN A 81 18.01 -11.43 -2.03
CA GLN A 81 18.41 -11.93 -3.35
C GLN A 81 19.29 -13.15 -3.16
N GLU A 82 18.94 -14.26 -3.81
CA GLU A 82 19.67 -15.54 -3.73
C GLU A 82 19.88 -16.02 -2.27
N GLY A 83 18.92 -15.73 -1.38
CA GLY A 83 18.99 -16.08 0.04
C GLY A 83 19.81 -15.10 0.90
N PHE A 84 20.47 -14.11 0.30
CA PHE A 84 21.24 -13.09 1.01
C PHE A 84 20.41 -11.83 1.22
N MET A 85 20.43 -11.33 2.45
CA MET A 85 19.81 -10.06 2.82
C MET A 85 20.56 -8.89 2.20
N GLN A 86 19.83 -8.02 1.51
CA GLN A 86 20.30 -6.77 0.91
C GLN A 86 19.81 -5.59 1.74
N HIS A 87 20.69 -4.63 2.01
CA HIS A 87 20.37 -3.40 2.72
C HIS A 87 20.38 -2.24 1.74
N THR A 88 19.25 -1.56 1.60
CA THR A 88 19.14 -0.33 0.80
C THR A 88 18.73 0.81 1.72
N TYR A 89 19.58 1.82 1.86
CA TYR A 89 19.27 3.05 2.57
C TYR A 89 18.65 4.04 1.59
N LEU A 90 17.46 4.53 1.94
CA LEU A 90 16.65 5.45 1.14
C LEU A 90 16.49 6.76 1.89
N ASP A 91 16.38 7.84 1.14
CA ASP A 91 16.07 9.17 1.68
C ASP A 91 14.56 9.24 2.00
N GLY A 92 14.24 9.39 3.29
CA GLY A 92 12.86 9.47 3.77
C GLY A 92 12.11 10.67 3.20
N GLU A 93 12.77 11.83 3.06
CA GLU A 93 12.15 13.05 2.53
C GLU A 93 11.75 12.85 1.06
N ALA A 94 12.56 12.12 0.29
CA ALA A 94 12.23 11.75 -1.10
C ALA A 94 11.10 10.72 -1.17
N LEU A 95 11.01 9.79 -0.22
CA LEU A 95 9.95 8.78 -0.18
C LEU A 95 8.56 9.36 0.12
N GLU A 96 8.51 10.41 0.93
CA GLU A 96 7.26 11.10 1.29
C GLU A 96 7.03 12.41 0.54
N GLU A 97 7.87 12.73 -0.45
CA GLU A 97 7.75 13.95 -1.25
C GLU A 97 6.33 14.09 -1.82
N ASP A 98 5.72 13.02 -2.29
CA ASP A 98 4.38 13.07 -2.89
C ASP A 98 3.24 12.75 -1.90
N LEU A 99 3.53 12.63 -0.60
CA LEU A 99 2.56 12.26 0.43
C LEU A 99 1.85 13.47 1.03
N TYR A 100 0.52 13.41 1.03
CA TYR A 100 -0.35 14.43 1.59
C TYR A 100 -1.46 13.84 2.46
N HIS A 101 -2.02 14.65 3.34
CA HIS A 101 -3.15 14.29 4.17
C HIS A 101 -4.22 15.39 4.21
N ASP A 102 -5.44 14.99 4.55
CA ASP A 102 -6.53 15.87 4.95
C ASP A 102 -7.00 15.41 6.33
N VAL A 103 -6.83 16.27 7.33
CA VAL A 103 -7.16 16.01 8.74
C VAL A 103 -8.67 15.79 8.92
N GLU A 104 -9.50 16.60 8.27
CA GLU A 104 -10.96 16.54 8.43
C GLU A 104 -11.53 15.26 7.78
N ALA A 105 -11.01 14.90 6.61
CA ALA A 105 -11.42 13.69 5.90
C ALA A 105 -10.71 12.41 6.39
N LEU A 106 -9.73 12.52 7.30
CA LEU A 106 -8.81 11.43 7.69
C LEU A 106 -8.19 10.75 6.46
N ALA A 107 -7.86 11.55 5.44
CA ALA A 107 -7.33 11.05 4.17
C ALA A 107 -5.80 11.08 4.18
N SER A 108 -5.18 10.08 3.57
CA SER A 108 -3.74 9.99 3.33
C SER A 108 -3.52 9.50 1.91
N VAL A 109 -2.94 10.33 1.05
CA VAL A 109 -2.85 10.05 -0.38
C VAL A 109 -1.48 10.43 -0.93
N MET A 110 -1.02 9.69 -1.93
CA MET A 110 0.07 10.11 -2.80
C MET A 110 -0.47 10.71 -4.09
N LEU A 111 0.10 11.85 -4.49
CA LEU A 111 -0.21 12.53 -5.74
C LEU A 111 0.90 12.30 -6.76
N SER A 112 0.57 12.03 -8.01
CA SER A 112 1.58 11.92 -9.08
C SER A 112 1.12 12.68 -10.33
N GLU A 113 2.01 13.48 -10.92
CA GLU A 113 1.70 14.34 -12.07
C GLU A 113 2.44 13.95 -13.36
N GLY A 114 3.43 13.05 -13.29
CA GLY A 114 4.37 12.81 -14.40
C GLY A 114 3.76 12.23 -15.69
N ASN A 115 2.62 11.52 -15.60
CA ASN A 115 1.96 10.94 -16.76
C ASN A 115 0.43 11.03 -16.59
N GLY A 116 -0.05 12.27 -16.41
CA GLY A 116 -1.40 12.58 -15.99
C GLY A 116 -1.53 12.60 -14.47
N PHE A 117 -2.48 13.39 -13.95
CA PHE A 117 -2.73 13.52 -12.53
C PHE A 117 -3.31 12.21 -11.96
N LYS A 118 -2.66 11.66 -10.94
CA LYS A 118 -3.05 10.44 -10.25
C LYS A 118 -3.14 10.68 -8.75
N VAL A 119 -4.11 10.03 -8.13
CA VAL A 119 -4.33 9.99 -6.69
C VAL A 119 -4.41 8.54 -6.25
N GLU A 120 -3.58 8.15 -5.30
CA GLU A 120 -3.57 6.79 -4.75
C GLU A 120 -3.56 6.87 -3.22
N GLY A 121 -4.45 6.14 -2.57
CA GLY A 121 -4.42 6.01 -1.12
C GLY A 121 -5.78 5.92 -0.45
N ILE A 122 -5.88 6.58 0.69
CA ILE A 122 -6.90 6.41 1.72
C ILE A 122 -7.74 7.67 1.81
N LEU A 123 -9.06 7.54 1.71
CA LEU A 123 -10.03 8.63 1.73
C LEU A 123 -10.93 8.53 2.96
N GLY A 124 -10.33 8.34 4.14
CA GLY A 124 -11.03 8.18 5.41
C GLY A 124 -11.03 6.75 5.95
N LEU A 125 -12.12 6.35 6.62
CA LEU A 125 -12.18 5.09 7.36
C LEU A 125 -12.27 3.86 6.45
N THR A 126 -13.18 3.85 5.48
CA THR A 126 -13.46 2.68 4.63
C THR A 126 -13.10 2.90 3.17
N LEU A 127 -13.17 4.14 2.69
CA LEU A 127 -13.04 4.48 1.28
C LEU A 127 -11.57 4.58 0.85
N ARG A 128 -11.26 4.01 -0.31
CA ARG A 128 -9.92 3.99 -0.92
C ARG A 128 -9.98 4.39 -2.38
N ILE A 129 -8.87 4.88 -2.91
CA ILE A 129 -8.72 5.28 -4.31
C ILE A 129 -7.42 4.75 -4.90
N LYS A 130 -7.49 4.31 -6.16
CA LYS A 130 -6.30 3.98 -6.95
C LYS A 130 -6.49 4.29 -8.44
N PRO A 131 -5.42 4.62 -9.17
CA PRO A 131 -5.50 4.77 -10.62
C PRO A 131 -5.78 3.42 -11.30
N LEU A 132 -6.52 3.46 -12.42
CA LEU A 132 -6.67 2.32 -13.33
C LEU A 132 -5.58 2.38 -14.39
N ASP A 133 -4.42 1.79 -14.07
CA ASP A 133 -3.29 1.74 -14.99
C ASP A 133 -3.64 0.92 -16.26
N GLY A 134 -3.26 1.43 -17.43
CA GLY A 134 -3.45 0.75 -18.72
C GLY A 134 -4.80 1.00 -19.41
N GLN A 135 -5.73 1.73 -18.78
CA GLN A 135 -6.95 2.20 -19.46
C GLN A 135 -6.70 3.46 -20.31
N GLU A 136 -7.52 3.61 -21.36
CA GLU A 136 -7.51 4.81 -22.19
C GLU A 136 -7.88 6.04 -21.34
N ARG A 137 -7.08 7.09 -21.49
CA ARG A 137 -7.37 8.39 -20.90
C ARG A 137 -8.59 9.01 -21.55
N THR A 138 -9.23 9.95 -20.86
CA THR A 138 -10.21 10.81 -21.53
C THR A 138 -9.52 11.60 -22.65
N THR A 139 -10.32 12.13 -23.58
CA THR A 139 -9.83 13.04 -24.62
C THR A 139 -9.11 14.27 -24.05
N GLU A 140 -9.43 14.64 -22.81
CA GLU A 140 -8.82 15.74 -22.05
C GLU A 140 -7.56 15.31 -21.28
N GLY A 141 -7.17 14.04 -21.34
CA GLY A 141 -5.98 13.51 -20.69
C GLY A 141 -6.16 13.09 -19.23
N HIS A 142 -7.40 13.10 -18.70
CA HIS A 142 -7.67 12.65 -17.33
C HIS A 142 -7.46 11.14 -17.19
N VAL A 143 -6.81 10.76 -16.09
CA VAL A 143 -6.56 9.35 -15.76
C VAL A 143 -7.76 8.80 -14.99
N PRO A 144 -8.36 7.68 -15.44
CA PRO A 144 -9.43 7.03 -14.70
C PRO A 144 -8.93 6.45 -13.37
N HIS A 145 -9.75 6.60 -12.33
CA HIS A 145 -9.51 6.05 -11.00
C HIS A 145 -10.71 5.24 -10.55
N VAL A 146 -10.47 4.31 -9.64
CA VAL A 146 -11.53 3.55 -8.98
C VAL A 146 -11.58 3.89 -7.50
N LEU A 147 -12.77 4.24 -7.03
CA LEU A 147 -13.13 4.25 -5.63
C LEU A 147 -13.64 2.87 -5.25
N TYR A 148 -13.20 2.38 -4.09
CA TYR A 148 -13.66 1.11 -3.55
C TYR A 148 -13.66 1.18 -2.03
N GLU A 149 -14.64 0.54 -1.42
CA GLU A 149 -14.70 0.38 0.03
C GLU A 149 -13.96 -0.88 0.42
N TYR A 150 -13.18 -0.79 1.50
CA TYR A 150 -12.82 -1.96 2.27
C TYR A 150 -13.85 -2.08 3.38
N LYS A 151 -14.69 -3.11 3.30
CA LYS A 151 -15.56 -3.50 4.42
C LYS A 151 -14.73 -4.42 5.31
N ASP A 152 -14.68 -4.12 6.60
CA ASP A 152 -14.34 -5.15 7.57
C ASP A 152 -15.37 -6.27 7.37
N ASP A 153 -14.90 -7.48 7.10
CA ASP A 153 -15.77 -8.63 7.24
C ASP A 153 -16.12 -8.67 8.71
N ASP A 154 -17.41 -8.55 9.06
CA ASP A 154 -17.91 -8.54 10.46
C ASP A 154 -17.61 -9.87 11.20
N SER A 155 -16.76 -10.74 10.65
CA SER A 155 -16.29 -12.02 11.19
C SER A 155 -15.20 -11.89 12.27
N ILE A 156 -15.19 -10.79 13.02
CA ILE A 156 -14.39 -10.68 14.26
C ILE A 156 -14.78 -11.81 15.26
N ASP A 157 -15.97 -12.41 15.11
CA ASP A 157 -16.47 -13.48 15.97
C ASP A 157 -15.70 -14.81 15.88
N ASP A 158 -14.93 -15.09 14.81
CA ASP A 158 -14.18 -16.36 14.66
C ASP A 158 -12.67 -16.22 14.88
N VAL A 159 -12.17 -15.00 15.12
CA VAL A 159 -10.79 -14.78 15.50
C VAL A 159 -10.66 -15.07 16.99
N LYS A 160 -10.19 -16.28 17.35
CA LYS A 160 -9.59 -16.56 18.67
C LYS A 160 -8.26 -15.79 18.88
N GLY A 161 -8.17 -14.57 18.40
CA GLY A 161 -7.16 -13.62 18.80
C GLY A 161 -7.55 -13.16 20.18
N LEU A 162 -6.82 -13.64 21.18
CA LEU A 162 -6.76 -13.10 22.53
C LEU A 162 -8.10 -12.48 23.00
N ASN A 163 -8.93 -13.25 23.73
CA ASN A 163 -9.63 -12.61 24.87
C ASN A 163 -8.54 -11.80 25.54
N THR A 164 -8.63 -10.46 25.45
CA THR A 164 -7.66 -9.49 25.96
C THR A 164 -6.97 -10.14 27.13
N VAL A 165 -5.76 -10.69 26.92
CA VAL A 165 -5.02 -11.25 28.05
C VAL A 165 -4.79 -10.00 28.84
N GLU A 166 -5.53 -9.85 29.95
CA GLU A 166 -5.28 -8.82 30.93
C GLU A 166 -3.77 -8.76 31.03
N PRO A 167 -3.16 -7.59 30.83
CA PRO A 167 -1.71 -7.50 30.81
C PRO A 167 -1.23 -8.11 32.10
N ARG A 168 -0.71 -9.34 32.06
CA ARG A 168 0.09 -9.92 33.13
C ARG A 168 1.46 -9.27 33.10
N ALA A 169 1.49 -7.96 32.90
CA ALA A 169 2.48 -7.16 33.55
C ALA A 169 2.18 -7.32 35.04
N ARG A 170 2.92 -8.22 35.69
CA ARG A 170 3.38 -7.89 37.04
C ARG A 170 4.25 -6.64 36.88
N VAL A 171 3.60 -5.49 36.71
CA VAL A 171 4.21 -4.22 37.09
C VAL A 171 4.43 -4.40 38.57
N SER A 172 5.65 -4.74 38.96
CA SER A 172 5.99 -4.57 40.36
C SER A 172 5.84 -3.07 40.59
N GLU A 173 4.82 -2.66 41.34
CA GLU A 173 4.67 -1.30 41.87
C GLU A 173 5.93 -0.86 42.67
N LEU A 174 6.90 -1.76 42.88
CA LEU A 174 8.14 -1.57 43.62
C LEU A 174 9.24 -0.77 42.90
N HIS A 175 9.06 -0.31 41.65
CA HIS A 175 10.00 0.62 41.01
C HIS A 175 9.48 2.06 40.88
N TYR A 176 8.37 2.40 41.54
CA TYR A 176 7.77 3.75 41.50
C TYR A 176 8.59 4.85 42.25
N TYR A 177 9.81 4.55 42.72
CA TYR A 177 10.62 5.48 43.51
C TYR A 177 12.03 5.76 42.98
N GLN A 178 12.32 5.44 41.71
CA GLN A 178 13.57 5.86 41.08
C GLN A 178 13.28 6.74 39.88
N GLN A 179 13.33 8.06 40.16
CA GLN A 179 13.21 9.20 39.23
C GLN A 179 11.88 9.28 38.48
N ALA A 180 11.05 10.25 38.87
CA ALA A 180 9.95 10.73 38.06
C ALA A 180 10.51 11.35 36.77
N GLU A 181 10.83 10.51 35.78
CA GLU A 181 11.02 10.95 34.42
C GLU A 181 9.68 11.50 33.94
N THR A 182 9.65 12.79 33.64
CA THR A 182 8.47 13.44 33.07
C THR A 182 8.17 12.77 31.74
N VAL A 183 7.03 12.10 31.62
CA VAL A 183 6.56 11.54 30.35
C VAL A 183 6.48 12.69 29.33
N PRO A 184 7.14 12.58 28.16
CA PRO A 184 7.08 13.61 27.13
C PRO A 184 5.63 13.89 26.69
N GLU A 185 5.34 15.12 26.28
CA GLU A 185 4.01 15.48 25.75
C GLU A 185 3.63 14.64 24.52
N ILE A 186 4.63 14.33 23.68
CA ILE A 186 4.48 13.48 22.49
C ILE A 186 5.65 12.50 22.45
N ILE A 187 5.36 11.23 22.21
CA ILE A 187 6.35 10.19 21.93
C ILE A 187 6.40 9.86 20.43
N TYR A 188 7.57 9.40 19.99
CA TYR A 188 7.84 9.10 18.58
C TYR A 188 8.35 7.67 18.39
N PRO A 189 7.50 6.64 18.55
CA PRO A 189 7.94 5.26 18.37
C PRO A 189 8.46 5.04 16.94
N GLU A 190 9.64 4.43 16.81
CA GLU A 190 10.24 4.02 15.53
C GLU A 190 9.84 2.59 15.16
N LEU A 191 9.25 2.43 13.98
CA LEU A 191 8.70 1.16 13.51
C LEU A 191 9.58 0.52 12.44
N LEU A 192 9.80 -0.77 12.60
CA LEU A 192 10.15 -1.68 11.53
C LEU A 192 8.92 -2.51 11.16
N VAL A 193 8.54 -2.48 9.88
CA VAL A 193 7.50 -3.36 9.34
C VAL A 193 8.13 -4.57 8.66
N LEU A 194 7.74 -5.78 9.07
CA LEU A 194 8.03 -7.03 8.38
C LEU A 194 6.87 -7.36 7.45
N VAL A 195 7.14 -7.60 6.17
CA VAL A 195 6.14 -7.98 5.17
C VAL A 195 6.41 -9.41 4.75
N ASP A 196 5.46 -10.31 5.01
CA ASP A 196 5.61 -11.69 4.58
C ASP A 196 5.48 -11.86 3.06
N SER A 197 5.95 -13.00 2.58
CA SER A 197 5.97 -13.38 1.18
C SER A 197 4.57 -13.48 0.58
N THR A 198 3.57 -13.86 1.38
CA THR A 198 2.16 -13.92 0.98
C THR A 198 1.63 -12.54 0.66
N LEU A 199 1.78 -11.57 1.58
CA LEU A 199 1.37 -10.18 1.37
C LEU A 199 2.16 -9.57 0.23
N ARG A 200 3.48 -9.78 0.21
CA ARG A 200 4.35 -9.29 -0.86
C ARG A 200 3.88 -9.75 -2.24
N SER A 201 3.41 -10.99 -2.37
CA SER A 201 2.94 -11.55 -3.65
C SER A 201 1.73 -10.82 -4.25
N GLN A 202 0.97 -10.08 -3.42
CA GLN A 202 -0.15 -9.24 -3.87
C GLN A 202 0.31 -7.98 -4.63
N PHE A 203 1.61 -7.66 -4.56
CA PHE A 203 2.18 -6.47 -5.18
C PHE A 203 3.05 -6.85 -6.38
N SER A 204 2.97 -6.03 -7.44
CA SER A 204 3.80 -6.25 -8.63
C SER A 204 5.28 -5.86 -8.42
N ALA A 205 5.61 -5.07 -7.39
CA ALA A 205 6.96 -4.58 -7.12
C ALA A 205 7.13 -4.14 -5.66
N ASP A 206 8.37 -4.20 -5.14
CA ASP A 206 8.72 -3.76 -3.77
C ASP A 206 8.38 -2.28 -3.54
N ALA A 207 8.59 -1.44 -4.55
CA ALA A 207 8.24 -0.01 -4.48
C ALA A 207 6.73 0.22 -4.22
N LYS A 208 5.86 -0.69 -4.66
CA LYS A 208 4.42 -0.60 -4.36
C LYS A 208 4.10 -1.02 -2.93
N VAL A 209 4.84 -1.98 -2.37
CA VAL A 209 4.75 -2.35 -0.95
C VAL A 209 5.17 -1.16 -0.09
N LEU A 210 6.31 -0.55 -0.40
CA LEU A 210 6.82 0.62 0.30
C LEU A 210 5.81 1.76 0.30
N LYS A 211 5.30 2.13 -0.88
CA LYS A 211 4.23 3.12 -1.04
C LYS A 211 3.01 2.80 -0.17
N TYR A 212 2.54 1.55 -0.21
CA TYR A 212 1.37 1.11 0.56
C TYR A 212 1.56 1.34 2.06
N PHE A 213 2.72 0.97 2.63
CA PHE A 213 2.98 1.18 4.05
C PHE A 213 3.20 2.65 4.42
N ILE A 214 3.83 3.45 3.56
CA ILE A 214 3.96 4.90 3.80
C ILE A 214 2.58 5.55 3.91
N ILE A 215 1.71 5.30 2.93
CA ILE A 215 0.34 5.82 2.92
C ILE A 215 -0.44 5.35 4.16
N SER A 216 -0.32 4.05 4.47
CA SER A 216 -1.06 3.41 5.57
C SER A 216 -0.60 3.92 6.93
N MET A 217 0.70 4.04 7.17
CA MET A 217 1.24 4.54 8.44
C MET A 217 0.88 6.00 8.66
N ASN A 218 0.86 6.81 7.59
CA ASN A 218 0.40 8.19 7.70
C ASN A 218 -1.10 8.25 8.06
N ALA A 219 -1.94 7.41 7.46
CA ALA A 219 -3.35 7.31 7.85
C ALA A 219 -3.53 6.83 9.30
N VAL A 220 -2.65 5.95 9.79
CA VAL A 220 -2.63 5.56 11.20
C VAL A 220 -2.31 6.77 12.08
N ASN A 221 -1.29 7.56 11.76
CA ASN A 221 -0.97 8.78 12.51
C ASN A 221 -2.15 9.76 12.58
N LEU A 222 -2.95 9.91 11.51
CA LEU A 222 -4.18 10.71 11.56
C LEU A 222 -5.17 10.19 12.62
N ARG A 223 -5.28 8.88 12.79
CA ARG A 223 -6.17 8.29 13.83
C ARG A 223 -5.62 8.51 15.24
N TYR A 224 -4.29 8.49 15.39
CA TYR A 224 -3.61 8.75 16.65
C TYR A 224 -3.62 10.23 17.07
N MET A 225 -4.07 11.17 16.24
CA MET A 225 -4.16 12.59 16.61
C MET A 225 -5.08 12.86 17.82
N THR A 226 -5.99 11.94 18.12
CA THR A 226 -6.90 12.04 19.27
C THR A 226 -6.31 11.45 20.56
N VAL A 227 -5.20 10.70 20.46
CA VAL A 227 -4.50 10.14 21.61
C VAL A 227 -3.69 11.26 22.27
N SER A 228 -3.82 11.39 23.58
CA SER A 228 -3.14 12.40 24.40
C SER A 228 -2.65 11.78 25.70
N GLU A 229 -1.66 12.42 26.33
CA GLU A 229 -1.05 12.02 27.60
C GLU A 229 -0.41 10.60 27.59
N PRO A 230 0.61 10.36 26.74
CA PRO A 230 1.19 11.28 25.77
C PRO A 230 0.52 11.20 24.39
N GLY A 231 0.68 12.25 23.59
CA GLY A 231 0.42 12.14 22.15
C GLY A 231 1.37 11.12 21.50
N VAL A 232 0.95 10.49 20.41
CA VAL A 232 1.73 9.46 19.71
C VAL A 232 1.89 9.84 18.24
N ARG A 233 3.13 9.83 17.75
CA ARG A 233 3.44 10.00 16.33
C ARG A 233 4.41 8.91 15.88
N LEU A 234 3.88 7.93 15.16
CA LEU A 234 4.65 6.80 14.67
C LEU A 234 5.61 7.24 13.56
N ILE A 235 6.86 6.78 13.62
CA ILE A 235 7.86 6.98 12.57
C ILE A 235 8.10 5.65 11.89
N LEU A 236 7.82 5.56 10.60
CA LEU A 236 8.15 4.41 9.77
C LEU A 236 9.63 4.48 9.40
N SER A 237 10.47 3.74 10.14
CA SER A 237 11.93 3.80 10.02
C SER A 237 12.52 2.72 9.11
N ALA A 238 11.84 1.58 8.98
CA ALA A 238 12.30 0.51 8.11
C ALA A 238 11.19 -0.41 7.60
N LEU A 239 11.48 -1.09 6.49
CA LEU A 239 10.66 -2.16 5.91
C LEU A 239 11.55 -3.35 5.56
N GLU A 240 11.18 -4.54 6.01
CA GLU A 240 11.84 -5.80 5.67
C GLU A 240 10.86 -6.69 4.91
N ILE A 241 11.10 -6.84 3.60
CA ILE A 241 10.29 -7.69 2.72
C ILE A 241 10.91 -9.09 2.74
N LEU A 242 10.19 -10.02 3.34
CA LEU A 242 10.66 -11.38 3.57
C LEU A 242 10.41 -12.27 2.37
N THR A 243 11.23 -13.31 2.26
CA THR A 243 10.93 -14.49 1.45
C THR A 243 10.47 -15.61 2.38
N ARG A 244 9.85 -16.64 1.80
CA ARG A 244 9.31 -17.78 2.55
C ARG A 244 10.34 -18.45 3.49
N ASP A 245 11.61 -18.44 3.12
CA ASP A 245 12.70 -19.01 3.92
C ASP A 245 13.03 -18.17 5.17
N GLN A 246 12.63 -16.91 5.20
CA GLN A 246 12.89 -15.93 6.26
C GLN A 246 11.69 -15.75 7.20
N GLU A 247 10.68 -16.61 7.08
CA GLU A 247 9.45 -16.58 7.86
C GLU A 247 9.30 -17.81 8.78
N PRO A 248 10.33 -18.25 9.53
CA PRO A 248 10.24 -19.43 10.39
C PRO A 248 9.30 -19.21 11.59
N PHE A 249 8.87 -17.97 11.82
CA PHE A 249 7.97 -17.58 12.90
C PHE A 249 6.50 -17.59 12.51
N LEU A 250 6.15 -17.76 11.22
CA LEU A 250 4.76 -17.92 10.80
C LEU A 250 4.33 -19.36 11.05
N ASP A 251 3.50 -19.57 12.08
CA ASP A 251 2.95 -20.88 12.44
C ASP A 251 1.78 -21.23 11.50
N ARG A 252 2.14 -21.73 10.33
CA ARG A 252 1.19 -22.09 9.27
C ARG A 252 0.44 -23.35 9.64
N VAL A 253 -0.88 -23.26 9.65
CA VAL A 253 -1.77 -24.39 9.96
C VAL A 253 -2.23 -25.08 8.68
N ASP A 254 -3.37 -24.65 8.13
CA ASP A 254 -3.97 -25.22 6.93
C ASP A 254 -4.17 -24.13 5.88
N GLY A 255 -3.94 -24.47 4.61
CA GLY A 255 -4.16 -23.57 3.48
C GLY A 255 -3.36 -22.27 3.57
N ASP A 256 -4.08 -21.15 3.52
CA ASP A 256 -3.59 -19.77 3.59
C ASP A 256 -3.71 -19.16 5.00
N LYS A 257 -3.69 -20.01 6.06
CA LYS A 257 -3.89 -19.57 7.44
C LYS A 257 -2.65 -19.71 8.34
N VAL A 258 -2.58 -18.84 9.34
CA VAL A 258 -1.63 -18.91 10.46
C VAL A 258 -2.36 -18.95 11.79
N GLU A 259 -1.79 -19.68 12.76
CA GLU A 259 -2.19 -19.57 14.15
C GLU A 259 -1.61 -18.28 14.74
N GLY A 260 -2.48 -17.32 15.04
CA GLY A 260 -2.07 -15.94 15.35
C GLY A 260 -1.26 -15.80 16.64
N TYR A 261 -1.63 -16.52 17.71
CA TYR A 261 -0.97 -16.40 19.02
C TYR A 261 0.44 -17.00 19.01
N SER A 262 0.55 -18.24 18.52
CA SER A 262 1.78 -18.99 18.28
C SER A 262 2.70 -18.22 17.35
N THR A 263 2.17 -17.65 16.25
CA THR A 263 2.95 -16.81 15.34
C THR A 263 3.59 -15.62 16.05
N ILE A 264 2.83 -14.91 16.90
CA ILE A 264 3.36 -13.77 17.66
C ILE A 264 4.41 -14.19 18.69
N GLU A 265 4.23 -15.33 19.37
CA GLU A 265 5.22 -15.86 20.31
C GLU A 265 6.52 -16.29 19.60
N LEU A 266 6.40 -16.96 18.45
CA LEU A 266 7.55 -17.32 17.63
C LEU A 266 8.25 -16.08 17.06
N LEU A 267 7.49 -15.06 16.65
CA LEU A 267 8.06 -13.78 16.21
C LEU A 267 8.84 -13.10 17.33
N ARG A 268 8.29 -13.07 18.55
CA ARG A 268 8.99 -12.55 19.74
C ARG A 268 10.32 -13.27 19.97
N VAL A 269 10.34 -14.60 19.88
CA VAL A 269 11.58 -15.40 19.99
C VAL A 269 12.55 -15.08 18.86
N HIS A 270 12.07 -14.95 17.62
CA HIS A 270 12.88 -14.61 16.44
C HIS A 270 13.52 -13.23 16.60
N VAL A 271 12.76 -12.21 16.98
CA VAL A 271 13.26 -10.85 17.24
C VAL A 271 14.31 -10.86 18.34
N PHE A 272 14.05 -11.56 19.45
CA PHE A 272 14.99 -11.67 20.57
C PHE A 272 16.31 -12.37 20.19
N ARG A 273 16.27 -13.37 19.30
CA ARG A 273 17.48 -14.07 18.84
C ARG A 273 18.30 -13.25 17.84
N ASN A 274 17.67 -12.31 17.15
CA ASN A 274 18.26 -11.49 16.10
C ASN A 274 18.39 -10.01 16.53
N LYS A 275 18.80 -9.74 17.77
CA LYS A 275 18.84 -8.37 18.33
C LYS A 275 19.60 -7.37 17.47
N SER A 276 20.72 -7.77 16.87
CA SER A 276 21.50 -6.89 16.00
C SER A 276 20.72 -6.34 14.81
N ARG A 277 19.62 -7.01 14.41
CA ARG A 277 18.74 -6.58 13.32
C ARG A 277 17.58 -5.70 13.76
N TYR A 278 17.12 -5.87 15.00
CA TYR A 278 15.80 -5.37 15.43
C TYR A 278 15.85 -4.46 16.67
N ALA A 279 16.94 -4.46 17.43
CA ALA A 279 17.01 -3.76 18.73
C ALA A 279 17.05 -2.22 18.62
N ASN A 280 17.25 -1.67 17.43
CA ASN A 280 17.25 -0.22 17.19
C ASN A 280 15.84 0.33 16.92
N TYR A 281 14.80 -0.52 16.88
CA TYR A 281 13.42 -0.09 16.63
C TYR A 281 12.60 -0.30 17.91
N ASP A 282 11.70 0.63 18.19
CA ASP A 282 10.80 0.54 19.35
C ASP A 282 9.71 -0.53 19.13
N VAL A 283 9.27 -0.70 17.89
CA VAL A 283 8.21 -1.63 17.50
C VAL A 283 8.60 -2.41 16.25
N VAL A 284 8.45 -3.75 16.32
CA VAL A 284 8.48 -4.63 15.15
C VAL A 284 7.06 -5.07 14.83
N TYR A 285 6.56 -4.69 13.67
CA TYR A 285 5.20 -4.96 13.23
C TYR A 285 5.19 -5.98 12.09
N LEU A 286 4.47 -7.09 12.25
CA LEU A 286 4.32 -8.10 11.19
C LEU A 286 3.04 -7.84 10.40
N ALA A 287 3.19 -7.64 9.09
CA ALA A 287 2.11 -7.57 8.14
C ALA A 287 2.08 -8.86 7.29
N THR A 288 0.97 -9.58 7.35
CA THR A 288 0.77 -10.86 6.67
C THR A 288 -0.42 -10.81 5.72
N GLY A 289 -0.29 -11.53 4.61
CA GLY A 289 -1.39 -11.76 3.67
C GLY A 289 -2.13 -13.07 3.94
N LEU A 290 -1.80 -13.76 5.02
CA LEU A 290 -2.44 -14.98 5.48
C LEU A 290 -3.60 -14.64 6.41
N ASP A 291 -4.64 -15.47 6.38
CA ASP A 291 -5.78 -15.36 7.28
C ASP A 291 -5.43 -15.94 8.67
N MET A 292 -6.13 -15.47 9.71
CA MET A 292 -5.95 -15.99 11.07
C MET A 292 -6.86 -17.20 11.26
N GLY A 293 -6.30 -18.31 11.73
CA GLY A 293 -7.08 -19.53 11.93
C GLY A 293 -6.42 -20.53 12.85
N TRP A 294 -7.11 -21.64 13.11
CA TRP A 294 -6.62 -22.72 13.95
C TRP A 294 -6.92 -24.07 13.29
N LYS A 295 -6.04 -25.04 13.52
CA LYS A 295 -6.28 -26.42 13.08
C LYS A 295 -7.21 -27.11 14.09
N ALA A 296 -8.34 -27.63 13.62
CA ALA A 296 -9.19 -28.48 14.45
C ALA A 296 -8.44 -29.75 14.87
N PRO A 297 -8.49 -30.17 16.14
CA PRO A 297 -7.85 -31.41 16.55
C PRO A 297 -8.45 -32.56 15.74
N GLU A 298 -7.59 -33.35 15.10
CA GLU A 298 -7.98 -34.58 14.42
C GLU A 298 -8.52 -35.56 15.48
N GLY A 299 -9.78 -35.96 15.31
CA GLY A 299 -10.48 -36.89 16.20
C GLY A 299 -10.09 -38.35 15.99
#